data_AF-G3INT6-F1
#
_entry.id   AF-G3INT6-F1
#
_cell.length_a   1.000
_cell.length_b   1.000
_cell.length_c   1.000
_cell.angle_alpha   90.00
_cell.angle_beta   90.00
_cell.angle_gamma   90.00
#
_symmetry.space_group_name_H-M   'P 1'
#
loop_
_entity.id
_entity.type
_entity.pdbx_description
1 polymer ?
#
loop_
_entity_poly.entity_id
_entity_poly.type
_entity_poly.pdbx_seq_one_letter_code
_entity_poly.pdbx_strand_id
1 'polypeptide(L)'
;WIYTSEKDLNERSHWGIIATYSGAGYYLDLSRTREETAAQIAGLRKNFWLDRGTRATFIDFSVYNANINLFCVVRLLVEFPATGGVVPSWQFQPVKLIRYVTAFDFFLAACEIIFCFFILYYVVEEILEIRIHRLHYFRSFWNCLDVGIVVLSIVAIVINIYRMSNVEGLLQFLEDQNTFPNFEHVAYWQIQFNNIAAVMVFLVWIKLFKFISFNRTMSQLSTTMSRCAKDLFGFTIMFFIIFLAYAQLAYLVFGTQVDDFSTFQECIFTQFRIILGDINFAEIEEANRVLGPLYFTTFVFFMFFILLVCIYIYIFFQ
;
A
#
# COMPACT_ATOMS: atom_id res chain seq x y z
N TRP A 1 -10.01 33.99 -0.36
CA TRP A 1 -9.48 33.34 0.86
C TRP A 1 -10.62 32.93 1.77
N ILE A 2 -11.50 32.04 1.31
CA ILE A 2 -12.62 31.53 2.10
C ILE A 2 -12.30 30.07 2.39
N TYR A 3 -12.44 29.67 3.65
CA TYR A 3 -12.25 28.28 4.05
C TYR A 3 -13.43 27.45 3.55
N THR A 4 -13.16 26.31 2.94
CA THR A 4 -14.17 25.37 2.47
C THR A 4 -14.01 24.04 3.18
N SER A 5 -15.15 23.43 3.53
CA SER A 5 -15.14 22.14 4.21
C SER A 5 -14.90 20.99 3.21
N GLU A 6 -14.41 19.85 3.71
CA GLU A 6 -14.15 18.65 2.90
C GLU A 6 -15.38 18.17 2.13
N LYS A 7 -16.58 18.31 2.74
CA LYS A 7 -17.84 17.93 2.11
C LYS A 7 -18.23 18.86 0.97
N ASP A 8 -17.86 20.13 1.05
CA ASP A 8 -18.16 21.10 -0.01
C ASP A 8 -17.23 20.91 -1.22
N LEU A 9 -15.98 20.49 -0.97
CA LEU A 9 -14.97 20.22 -2.00
C LEU A 9 -15.09 18.82 -2.63
N ASN A 10 -15.90 17.93 -2.05
CA ASN A 10 -15.95 16.50 -2.38
C ASN A 10 -14.57 15.82 -2.36
N GLU A 11 -13.66 16.33 -1.53
CA GLU A 11 -12.31 15.78 -1.34
C GLU A 11 -12.29 14.78 -0.19
N ARG A 12 -11.19 14.04 -0.07
CA ARG A 12 -10.97 13.07 0.99
C ARG A 12 -9.72 13.41 1.78
N SER A 13 -9.62 12.85 2.97
CA SER A 13 -8.36 12.87 3.70
C SER A 13 -7.23 12.19 2.93
N HIS A 14 -6.08 12.86 2.83
CA HIS A 14 -4.86 12.36 2.23
C HIS A 14 -3.87 11.90 3.31
N TRP A 15 -3.30 10.71 3.16
CA TRP A 15 -2.24 10.25 4.04
C TRP A 15 -0.88 10.72 3.52
N GLY A 16 -0.32 11.74 4.18
CA GLY A 16 1.04 12.22 3.94
C GLY A 16 2.11 11.43 4.68
N ILE A 17 3.36 11.87 4.58
CA ILE A 17 4.50 11.24 5.24
C ILE A 17 4.46 11.49 6.75
N ILE A 18 4.21 12.75 7.15
CA ILE A 18 4.26 13.14 8.57
C ILE A 18 2.90 12.97 9.24
N ALA A 19 1.84 13.33 8.53
CA ALA A 19 0.49 13.35 9.07
C ALA A 19 -0.57 13.04 8.01
N THR A 20 -1.76 12.72 8.48
CA THR A 20 -2.96 12.65 7.64
C THR A 20 -3.61 14.04 7.59
N TYR A 21 -3.87 14.53 6.39
CA TYR A 21 -4.48 15.84 6.13
C TYR A 21 -5.91 15.65 5.63
N SER A 22 -6.88 16.42 6.15
CA SER A 22 -8.25 16.43 5.61
C SER A 22 -8.32 17.19 4.29
N GLY A 23 -9.26 16.84 3.41
CA GLY A 23 -9.55 17.58 2.15
C GLY A 23 -10.26 18.93 2.35
N ALA A 24 -10.05 19.59 3.48
CA ALA A 24 -10.64 20.88 3.81
C ALA A 24 -9.54 21.95 3.84
N GLY A 25 -9.85 23.18 3.43
CA GLY A 25 -8.87 24.24 3.45
C GLY A 25 -9.17 25.39 2.52
N TYR A 26 -8.10 26.00 2.01
CA TYR A 26 -8.15 27.07 1.03
C TYR A 26 -7.62 26.53 -0.29
N TYR A 27 -8.40 26.67 -1.35
CA TYR A 27 -8.00 26.26 -2.69
C TYR A 27 -8.05 27.47 -3.64
N LEU A 28 -7.31 27.36 -4.73
CA LEU A 28 -7.37 28.28 -5.86
C LEU A 28 -7.28 27.47 -7.14
N ASP A 29 -8.31 27.56 -7.97
CA ASP A 29 -8.28 27.01 -9.32
C ASP A 29 -7.38 27.87 -10.21
N LEU A 30 -6.35 27.24 -10.76
CA LEU A 30 -5.43 27.89 -11.70
C LEU A 30 -6.09 28.04 -13.07
N SER A 31 -5.78 29.14 -13.76
CA SER A 31 -6.22 29.32 -15.14
C SER A 31 -5.53 28.35 -16.10
N ARG A 32 -6.15 28.11 -17.26
CA ARG A 32 -5.55 27.36 -18.36
C ARG A 32 -4.43 28.14 -19.05
N THR A 33 -4.46 29.47 -19.00
CA THR A 33 -3.46 30.31 -19.67
C THR A 33 -2.25 30.54 -18.77
N ARG A 34 -1.06 30.55 -19.39
CA ARG A 34 0.20 30.76 -18.67
C ARG A 34 0.29 32.14 -18.02
N GLU A 35 -0.19 33.17 -18.72
CA GLU A 35 -0.08 34.56 -18.30
C GLU A 35 -0.95 34.85 -17.06
N GLU A 36 -2.20 34.40 -17.07
CA GLU A 36 -3.11 34.56 -15.93
C GLU A 36 -2.64 33.74 -14.74
N THR A 37 -2.19 32.50 -14.94
CA THR A 37 -1.66 31.64 -13.88
C THR A 37 -0.42 32.26 -13.23
N ALA A 38 0.49 32.82 -14.03
CA ALA A 38 1.67 33.51 -13.52
C ALA A 38 1.28 34.76 -12.70
N ALA A 39 0.27 35.51 -13.15
CA ALA A 39 -0.26 36.66 -12.41
C ALA A 39 -0.95 36.23 -11.09
N GLN A 40 -1.72 35.14 -11.10
CA GLN A 40 -2.34 34.56 -9.90
C GLN A 40 -1.27 34.15 -8.88
N ILE A 41 -0.25 33.39 -9.29
CA ILE A 41 0.85 32.95 -8.41
C ILE A 41 1.65 34.14 -7.87
N ALA A 42 1.92 35.16 -8.69
CA ALA A 42 2.56 36.38 -8.23
C ALA A 42 1.71 37.11 -7.18
N GLY A 43 0.38 37.11 -7.35
CA GLY A 43 -0.58 37.61 -6.38
C GLY A 43 -0.55 36.83 -5.06
N LEU A 44 -0.55 35.49 -5.12
CA LEU A 44 -0.43 34.61 -3.95
C LEU A 44 0.86 34.90 -3.17
N ARG A 45 1.98 35.06 -3.89
CA ARG A 45 3.29 35.37 -3.30
C ARG A 45 3.31 36.76 -2.65
N LYS A 46 2.74 37.77 -3.30
CA LYS A 46 2.66 39.15 -2.76
C LYS A 46 1.84 39.21 -1.47
N ASN A 47 0.81 38.36 -1.36
CA ASN A 47 -0.08 38.29 -0.21
C ASN A 47 0.41 37.34 0.90
N PHE A 48 1.62 36.77 0.78
CA PHE A 48 2.16 35.79 1.73
C PHE A 48 1.19 34.65 2.03
N TRP A 49 0.59 34.07 0.97
CA TRP A 49 -0.36 32.96 1.12
C TRP A 49 0.21 31.79 1.91
N LEU A 50 1.49 31.47 1.67
CA LEU A 50 2.24 30.52 2.48
C LEU A 50 2.84 31.26 3.68
N ASP A 51 2.36 30.88 4.85
CA ASP A 51 2.77 31.44 6.13
C ASP A 51 3.39 30.35 7.04
N ARG A 52 3.79 30.74 8.25
CA ARG A 52 4.35 29.81 9.25
C ARG A 52 3.33 28.77 9.74
N GLY A 53 2.04 29.07 9.60
CA GLY A 53 0.93 28.20 9.99
C GLY A 53 0.61 27.12 8.96
N THR A 54 1.07 27.28 7.72
CA THR A 54 0.85 26.32 6.64
C THR A 54 1.50 24.97 6.98
N ARG A 55 0.78 23.87 6.74
CA ARG A 55 1.25 22.50 7.07
C ARG A 55 1.36 21.59 5.86
N ALA A 56 0.45 21.71 4.91
CA ALA A 56 0.51 20.98 3.66
C ALA A 56 0.05 21.88 2.51
N THR A 57 0.68 21.72 1.36
CA THR A 57 0.27 22.34 0.11
C THR A 57 0.17 21.26 -0.95
N PHE A 58 -0.99 21.17 -1.59
CA PHE A 58 -1.28 20.22 -2.65
C PHE A 58 -1.29 20.97 -3.99
N ILE A 59 -0.66 20.39 -5.00
CA ILE A 59 -0.77 20.81 -6.39
C ILE A 59 -1.27 19.61 -7.17
N ASP A 60 -2.55 19.64 -7.52
CA ASP A 60 -3.24 18.56 -8.19
C ASP A 60 -3.59 18.95 -9.62
N PHE A 61 -3.26 18.09 -10.56
CA PHE A 61 -3.68 18.23 -11.95
C PHE A 61 -3.75 16.87 -12.62
N SER A 62 -4.54 16.76 -13.68
CA SER A 62 -4.66 15.54 -14.46
C SER A 62 -4.22 15.77 -15.90
N VAL A 63 -3.50 14.82 -16.46
CA VAL A 63 -3.11 14.82 -17.88
C VAL A 63 -3.71 13.63 -18.61
N TYR A 64 -4.08 13.82 -19.87
CA TYR A 64 -4.63 12.77 -20.71
C TYR A 64 -3.76 12.52 -21.93
N ASN A 65 -3.41 11.26 -22.17
CA ASN A 65 -2.70 10.84 -23.37
C ASN A 65 -3.68 10.19 -24.36
N ALA A 66 -4.00 10.91 -25.43
CA ALA A 66 -4.95 10.47 -26.46
C ALA A 66 -4.46 9.27 -27.28
N ASN A 67 -3.15 9.07 -27.43
CA ASN A 67 -2.61 7.99 -28.27
C ASN A 67 -2.86 6.60 -27.66
N ILE A 68 -2.86 6.51 -26.33
CA ILE A 68 -3.04 5.25 -25.58
C ILE A 68 -4.33 5.22 -24.75
N ASN A 69 -5.13 6.30 -24.82
CA ASN A 69 -6.36 6.48 -24.04
C ASN A 69 -6.15 6.21 -22.54
N LEU A 70 -5.20 6.93 -21.94
CA LEU A 70 -4.81 6.78 -20.54
C LEU A 70 -4.74 8.16 -19.87
N PHE A 71 -5.41 8.29 -18.74
CA PHE A 71 -5.32 9.46 -17.88
C PHE A 71 -4.22 9.23 -16.84
N CYS A 72 -3.54 10.28 -16.44
CA CYS A 72 -2.62 10.27 -15.30
C CYS A 72 -3.01 11.39 -14.35
N VAL A 73 -3.39 11.02 -13.13
CA VAL A 73 -3.69 11.95 -12.05
C VAL A 73 -2.38 12.21 -11.32
N VAL A 74 -2.00 13.48 -11.25
CA VAL A 74 -0.78 13.93 -10.60
C VAL A 74 -1.14 14.68 -9.34
N ARG A 75 -0.53 14.27 -8.24
CA ARG A 75 -0.57 14.97 -6.96
C ARG A 75 0.83 15.23 -6.47
N LEU A 76 1.13 16.50 -6.24
CA LEU A 76 2.36 16.93 -5.62
C LEU A 76 2.02 17.48 -4.23
N LEU A 77 2.59 16.89 -3.20
CA LEU A 77 2.37 17.27 -1.81
C LEU A 77 3.67 17.85 -1.26
N VAL A 78 3.58 19.06 -0.72
CA VAL A 78 4.67 19.71 0.00
C VAL A 78 4.24 19.90 1.44
N GLU A 79 4.87 19.16 2.35
CA GLU A 79 4.61 19.24 3.78
C GLU A 79 5.58 20.20 4.47
N PHE A 80 5.06 20.98 5.40
CA PHE A 80 5.81 21.95 6.21
C PHE A 80 5.72 21.53 7.68
N PRO A 81 6.71 20.77 8.19
CA PRO A 81 6.77 20.41 9.60
C PRO A 81 6.79 21.66 10.48
N ALA A 82 6.25 21.55 11.69
CA ALA A 82 6.27 22.65 12.66
C ALA A 82 7.69 23.10 13.06
N THR A 83 8.70 22.25 12.84
CA THR A 83 10.13 22.53 13.06
C THR A 83 10.75 23.45 12.00
N GLY A 84 10.06 23.74 10.90
CA GLY A 84 10.49 24.73 9.89
C GLY A 84 11.23 24.16 8.67
N GLY A 85 11.06 22.87 8.37
CA GLY A 85 11.58 22.23 7.14
C GLY A 85 10.57 22.21 5.98
N VAL A 86 10.93 21.50 4.90
CA VAL A 86 10.04 21.19 3.77
C VAL A 86 10.24 19.74 3.36
N VAL A 87 9.17 18.96 3.32
CA VAL A 87 9.19 17.54 2.92
C VAL A 87 8.31 17.35 1.69
N PRO A 88 8.90 17.19 0.50
CA PRO A 88 8.15 16.95 -0.73
C PRO A 88 7.79 15.46 -0.89
N SER A 89 6.59 15.19 -1.39
CA SER A 89 6.15 13.88 -1.84
C SER A 89 5.32 14.01 -3.12
N TRP A 90 5.22 12.91 -3.86
CA TRP A 90 4.52 12.89 -5.14
C TRP A 90 3.78 11.58 -5.34
N GLN A 91 2.67 11.67 -6.06
CA GLN A 91 1.88 10.52 -6.46
C GLN A 91 1.45 10.68 -7.92
N PHE A 92 1.84 9.71 -8.74
CA PHE A 92 1.49 9.64 -10.16
C PHE A 92 0.65 8.39 -10.38
N GLN A 93 -0.63 8.56 -10.68
CA GLN A 93 -1.55 7.43 -10.85
C GLN A 93 -2.11 7.38 -12.27
N PRO A 94 -1.70 6.40 -13.10
CA PRO A 94 -2.36 6.13 -14.37
C PRO A 94 -3.72 5.47 -14.13
N VAL A 95 -4.75 5.93 -14.86
CA VAL A 95 -6.11 5.42 -14.80
C VAL A 95 -6.68 5.35 -16.23
N LYS A 96 -7.15 4.16 -16.64
CA LYS A 96 -7.93 4.00 -17.87
C LYS A 96 -9.41 4.23 -17.56
N LEU A 97 -9.85 5.49 -17.69
CA LEU A 97 -11.24 5.89 -17.44
C LEU A 97 -12.18 5.40 -18.56
N ILE A 98 -11.78 5.57 -19.82
CA ILE A 98 -12.59 5.19 -20.98
C ILE A 98 -12.23 3.74 -21.36
N ARG A 99 -13.10 2.80 -21.01
CA ARG A 99 -12.81 1.37 -21.13
C ARG A 99 -13.19 0.75 -22.47
N TYR A 100 -14.36 1.03 -23.02
CA TYR A 100 -14.92 0.27 -24.15
C TYR A 100 -14.66 0.93 -25.50
N VAL A 101 -13.38 0.99 -25.92
CA VAL A 101 -13.01 1.62 -27.22
C VAL A 101 -12.56 0.57 -28.22
N THR A 102 -11.68 -0.35 -27.82
CA THR A 102 -11.06 -1.31 -28.74
C THR A 102 -11.73 -2.68 -28.68
N ALA A 103 -11.58 -3.50 -29.73
CA ALA A 103 -12.07 -4.89 -29.73
C ALA A 103 -11.49 -5.72 -28.56
N PHE A 104 -10.24 -5.44 -28.16
CA PHE A 104 -9.60 -6.08 -27.01
C PHE A 104 -10.29 -5.71 -25.69
N ASP A 105 -10.79 -4.48 -25.57
CA ASP A 105 -11.53 -4.05 -24.38
C ASP A 105 -12.88 -4.77 -24.24
N PHE A 106 -13.56 -5.05 -25.36
CA PHE A 106 -14.77 -5.88 -25.35
C PHE A 106 -14.49 -7.34 -24.96
N PHE A 107 -13.35 -7.89 -25.41
CA PHE A 107 -12.89 -9.20 -24.96
C PHE A 107 -12.62 -9.21 -23.45
N LEU A 108 -11.93 -8.18 -22.93
CA LEU A 108 -11.69 -8.03 -21.49
C LEU A 108 -13.01 -7.94 -20.70
N ALA A 109 -14.00 -7.20 -21.21
CA ALA A 109 -15.33 -7.12 -20.59
C ALA A 109 -16.02 -8.49 -20.51
N ALA A 110 -15.91 -9.31 -21.57
CA ALA A 110 -16.42 -10.68 -21.54
C ALA A 110 -15.72 -11.54 -20.49
N CYS A 111 -14.40 -11.40 -20.33
CA CYS A 111 -13.64 -12.06 -19.28
C CYS A 111 -14.06 -11.60 -17.87
N GLU A 112 -14.34 -10.31 -17.66
CA GLU A 112 -14.86 -9.79 -16.38
C GLU A 112 -16.21 -10.43 -16.03
N ILE A 113 -17.11 -10.56 -17.00
CA ILE A 113 -18.42 -11.21 -16.80
C ILE A 113 -18.25 -12.69 -16.43
N ILE A 114 -17.39 -13.40 -17.16
CA ILE A 114 -17.08 -14.82 -16.87
C ILE A 114 -16.49 -14.95 -15.46
N PHE A 115 -15.57 -14.06 -15.07
CA PHE A 115 -15.00 -14.03 -13.73
C PHE A 115 -16.07 -13.86 -12.65
N CYS A 116 -17.02 -12.94 -12.82
CA CYS A 116 -18.14 -12.77 -11.90
C CYS A 116 -18.97 -14.06 -11.74
N PHE A 117 -19.22 -14.80 -12.82
CA PHE A 117 -19.91 -16.09 -12.74
C PHE A 117 -19.10 -17.15 -11.97
N PHE A 118 -17.79 -17.24 -12.19
CA PHE A 118 -16.92 -18.14 -11.42
C PHE A 118 -16.94 -17.83 -9.93
N ILE A 119 -16.89 -16.54 -9.56
CA ILE A 119 -16.97 -16.14 -8.15
C ILE A 119 -18.32 -16.51 -7.54
N LEU A 120 -19.43 -16.29 -8.25
CA LEU A 120 -20.76 -16.69 -7.76
C LEU A 120 -20.86 -18.20 -7.53
N TYR A 121 -20.29 -19.01 -8.42
CA TYR A 121 -20.19 -20.46 -8.24
C TYR A 121 -19.42 -20.82 -6.96
N TYR A 122 -18.21 -20.26 -6.77
CA TYR A 122 -17.40 -20.52 -5.59
C TYR A 122 -18.06 -20.03 -4.29
N VAL A 123 -18.78 -18.91 -4.32
CA VAL A 123 -19.54 -18.44 -3.15
C VAL A 123 -20.57 -19.48 -2.71
N VAL A 124 -21.31 -20.07 -3.65
CA VAL A 124 -22.32 -21.09 -3.32
C VAL A 124 -21.64 -22.37 -2.80
N GLU A 125 -20.56 -22.81 -3.43
CA GLU A 125 -19.78 -23.97 -3.00
C GLU A 125 -19.27 -23.81 -1.55
N GLU A 126 -18.60 -22.69 -1.25
CA GLU A 126 -18.08 -22.37 0.09
C GLU A 126 -19.19 -22.31 1.15
N ILE A 127 -20.33 -21.70 0.84
CA ILE A 127 -21.47 -21.61 1.78
C ILE A 127 -22.02 -23.01 2.09
N LEU A 128 -22.10 -23.91 1.09
CA LEU A 128 -22.56 -25.28 1.30
C LEU A 128 -21.57 -26.06 2.17
N GLU A 129 -20.26 -25.96 1.90
CA GLU A 129 -19.23 -26.63 2.69
C GLU A 129 -19.19 -26.14 4.14
N ILE A 130 -19.29 -24.83 4.35
CA ILE A 130 -19.38 -24.22 5.69
C ILE A 130 -20.63 -24.72 6.42
N ARG A 131 -21.77 -24.88 5.73
CA ARG A 131 -23.00 -25.36 6.36
C ARG A 131 -22.91 -26.82 6.80
N ILE A 132 -22.20 -27.65 6.03
CA ILE A 132 -22.01 -29.08 6.32
C ILE A 132 -20.95 -29.28 7.41
N HIS A 133 -19.78 -28.64 7.28
CA HIS A 133 -18.62 -28.87 8.15
C HIS A 133 -18.51 -27.91 9.35
N ARG A 134 -19.32 -26.83 9.37
CA ARG A 134 -19.40 -25.81 10.44
C ARG A 134 -18.01 -25.35 10.92
N LEU A 135 -17.71 -25.55 12.21
CA LEU A 135 -16.47 -25.13 12.86
C LEU A 135 -15.25 -25.96 12.46
N HIS A 136 -15.44 -27.17 11.92
CA HIS A 136 -14.33 -28.00 11.47
C HIS A 136 -13.68 -27.42 10.20
N TYR A 137 -14.46 -26.70 9.40
CA TYR A 137 -14.03 -26.08 8.15
C TYR A 137 -12.85 -25.10 8.35
N PHE A 138 -12.93 -24.24 9.36
CA PHE A 138 -11.92 -23.22 9.64
C PHE A 138 -10.60 -23.75 10.21
N ARG A 139 -10.52 -25.04 10.52
CA ARG A 139 -9.27 -25.64 11.03
C ARG A 139 -8.28 -25.97 9.91
N SER A 140 -8.76 -26.10 8.67
CA SER A 140 -7.93 -26.36 7.50
C SER A 140 -7.40 -25.04 6.93
N PHE A 141 -6.08 -24.93 6.80
CA PHE A 141 -5.41 -23.76 6.20
C PHE A 141 -5.92 -23.47 4.79
N TRP A 142 -6.12 -24.52 3.97
CA TRP A 142 -6.56 -24.37 2.59
C TRP A 142 -7.97 -23.78 2.48
N ASN A 143 -8.85 -24.19 3.38
CA ASN A 143 -10.22 -23.71 3.43
C ASN A 143 -10.28 -22.23 3.85
N CYS A 144 -9.40 -21.82 4.77
CA CYS A 144 -9.25 -20.40 5.12
C CYS A 144 -8.72 -19.57 3.94
N LEU A 145 -7.80 -20.13 3.15
CA LEU A 145 -7.29 -19.48 1.93
C LEU A 145 -8.39 -19.36 0.87
N ASP A 146 -9.20 -20.40 0.68
CA ASP A 146 -10.33 -20.42 -0.25
C ASP A 146 -11.37 -19.34 0.10
N VAL A 147 -11.77 -19.23 1.38
CA VAL A 147 -12.62 -18.14 1.88
C VAL A 147 -11.98 -16.76 1.67
N GLY A 148 -10.68 -16.62 1.92
CA GLY A 148 -9.95 -15.36 1.73
C GLY A 148 -10.00 -14.87 0.28
N ILE A 149 -9.81 -15.76 -0.69
CA ILE A 149 -9.92 -15.44 -2.13
C ILE A 149 -11.35 -15.00 -2.48
N VAL A 150 -12.37 -15.69 -1.97
CA VAL A 150 -13.77 -15.35 -2.23
C VAL A 150 -14.13 -13.98 -1.64
N VAL A 151 -13.70 -13.68 -0.41
CA VAL A 151 -13.95 -12.36 0.21
C VAL A 151 -13.26 -11.24 -0.59
N LEU A 152 -11.98 -11.40 -0.93
CA LEU A 152 -11.24 -10.38 -1.69
C LEU A 152 -11.83 -10.17 -3.09
N SER A 153 -12.33 -11.23 -3.73
CA SER A 153 -12.95 -11.12 -5.06
C SER A 153 -14.30 -10.39 -5.02
N ILE A 154 -15.13 -10.63 -4.01
CA ILE A 154 -16.36 -9.85 -3.79
C ILE A 154 -16.02 -8.37 -3.59
N VAL A 155 -15.05 -8.06 -2.73
CA VAL A 155 -14.63 -6.66 -2.49
C VAL A 155 -14.13 -6.01 -3.78
N ALA A 156 -13.33 -6.71 -4.58
CA ALA A 156 -12.85 -6.20 -5.87
C ALA A 156 -13.99 -5.92 -6.86
N ILE A 157 -15.01 -6.79 -6.92
CA ILE A 157 -16.19 -6.62 -7.77
C ILE A 157 -16.99 -5.37 -7.33
N VAL A 158 -17.23 -5.21 -6.03
CA VAL A 158 -17.96 -4.05 -5.48
C VAL A 158 -17.23 -2.75 -5.81
N ILE A 159 -15.90 -2.70 -5.64
CA ILE A 159 -15.10 -1.52 -5.99
C ILE A 159 -15.14 -1.25 -7.50
N ASN A 160 -15.10 -2.29 -8.35
CA ASN A 160 -15.17 -2.11 -9.81
C ASN A 160 -16.51 -1.48 -10.24
N ILE A 161 -17.63 -1.98 -9.69
CA ILE A 161 -18.97 -1.45 -9.98
C ILE A 161 -19.10 -0.01 -9.50
N TYR A 162 -18.68 0.27 -8.25
CA TYR A 162 -18.71 1.62 -7.69
C TYR A 162 -17.87 2.60 -8.51
N ARG A 163 -16.67 2.20 -8.93
CA ARG A 163 -15.81 3.01 -9.80
C ARG A 163 -16.48 3.28 -11.15
N MET A 164 -17.05 2.27 -11.80
CA MET A 164 -17.69 2.42 -13.10
C MET A 164 -18.83 3.46 -13.05
N SER A 165 -19.68 3.38 -12.03
CA SER A 165 -20.79 4.33 -11.85
C SER A 165 -20.31 5.77 -11.62
N ASN A 166 -19.23 5.98 -10.87
CA ASN A 166 -18.69 7.32 -10.63
C ASN A 166 -18.00 7.93 -11.86
N VAL A 167 -17.36 7.10 -12.69
CA VAL A 167 -16.64 7.58 -13.89
C VAL A 167 -17.62 8.15 -14.91
N GLU A 168 -18.78 7.54 -15.11
CA GLU A 168 -19.81 8.04 -16.03
C GLU A 168 -20.29 9.46 -15.67
N GLY A 169 -20.54 9.72 -14.39
CA GLY A 169 -20.89 11.06 -13.91
C GLY A 169 -19.75 12.06 -14.09
N LEU A 170 -18.50 11.65 -13.87
CA LEU A 170 -17.35 12.55 -13.94
C LEU A 170 -16.94 12.90 -15.38
N LEU A 171 -17.15 11.98 -16.33
CA LEU A 171 -16.94 12.23 -17.76
C LEU A 171 -17.91 13.30 -18.30
N GLN A 172 -19.09 13.45 -17.71
CA GLN A 172 -20.04 14.50 -18.10
C GLN A 172 -19.54 15.89 -17.68
N PHE A 173 -18.84 16.01 -16.55
CA PHE A 173 -18.23 17.29 -16.13
C PHE A 173 -17.03 17.69 -16.99
N LEU A 174 -16.34 16.74 -17.61
CA LEU A 174 -15.28 17.05 -18.59
C LEU A 174 -15.79 17.73 -19.86
N GLU A 175 -17.09 17.59 -20.15
CA GLU A 175 -17.72 18.29 -21.27
C GLU A 175 -17.79 19.81 -21.01
N ASP A 176 -17.81 20.22 -19.73
CA ASP A 176 -17.77 21.61 -19.30
C ASP A 176 -16.31 22.07 -19.07
N GLN A 177 -15.69 22.58 -20.13
CA GLN A 177 -14.23 22.73 -20.27
C GLN A 177 -13.51 23.68 -19.28
N ASN A 178 -14.25 24.44 -18.46
CA ASN A 178 -13.69 25.51 -17.63
C ASN A 178 -13.56 25.19 -16.14
N THR A 179 -13.96 24.00 -15.69
CA THR A 179 -13.87 23.60 -14.28
C THR A 179 -12.89 22.45 -14.08
N PHE A 180 -12.22 22.42 -12.93
CA PHE A 180 -11.31 21.32 -12.59
C PHE A 180 -12.12 20.07 -12.19
N PRO A 181 -11.99 18.94 -12.92
CA PRO A 181 -12.63 17.70 -12.54
C PRO A 181 -11.85 17.00 -11.42
N ASN A 182 -12.51 16.71 -10.31
CA ASN A 182 -11.89 15.99 -9.20
C ASN A 182 -11.73 14.48 -9.52
N PHE A 183 -10.58 14.10 -10.08
CA PHE A 183 -10.23 12.70 -10.36
C PHE A 183 -9.55 11.96 -9.20
N GLU A 184 -9.25 12.64 -8.10
CA GLU A 184 -8.56 12.03 -6.96
C GLU A 184 -9.30 10.80 -6.46
N HIS A 185 -10.60 10.94 -6.23
CA HIS A 185 -11.41 9.88 -5.66
C HIS A 185 -11.38 8.62 -6.54
N VAL A 186 -11.42 8.80 -7.86
CA VAL A 186 -11.32 7.70 -8.82
C VAL A 186 -9.92 7.07 -8.78
N ALA A 187 -8.87 7.88 -8.71
CA ALA A 187 -7.50 7.40 -8.60
C ALA A 187 -7.26 6.61 -7.30
N TYR A 188 -7.81 7.06 -6.17
CA TYR A 188 -7.74 6.33 -4.90
C TYR A 188 -8.36 4.94 -5.01
N TRP A 189 -9.59 4.83 -5.53
CA TRP A 189 -10.24 3.53 -5.72
C TRP A 189 -9.51 2.65 -6.74
N GLN A 190 -8.85 3.25 -7.74
CA GLN A 190 -7.98 2.51 -8.66
C GLN A 190 -6.78 1.87 -7.95
N ILE A 191 -6.13 2.59 -7.04
CA ILE A 191 -5.01 2.07 -6.25
C ILE A 191 -5.48 0.93 -5.35
N GLN A 192 -6.59 1.13 -4.62
CA GLN A 192 -7.14 0.10 -3.75
C GLN A 192 -7.55 -1.16 -4.53
N PHE A 193 -8.19 -0.98 -5.69
CA PHE A 193 -8.51 -2.08 -6.58
C PHE A 193 -7.26 -2.84 -7.04
N ASN A 194 -6.19 -2.13 -7.43
CA ASN A 194 -4.95 -2.76 -7.86
C ASN A 194 -4.28 -3.54 -6.72
N ASN A 195 -4.24 -2.99 -5.51
CA ASN A 195 -3.68 -3.65 -4.34
C ASN A 195 -4.45 -4.93 -4.00
N ILE A 196 -5.79 -4.87 -3.99
CA ILE A 196 -6.65 -6.04 -3.72
C ILE A 196 -6.48 -7.10 -4.81
N ALA A 197 -6.47 -6.69 -6.08
CA ALA A 197 -6.26 -7.61 -7.21
C ALA A 197 -4.89 -8.30 -7.13
N ALA A 198 -3.82 -7.56 -6.81
CA ALA A 198 -2.48 -8.11 -6.65
C ALA A 198 -2.41 -9.16 -5.53
N VAL A 199 -2.98 -8.85 -4.35
CA VAL A 199 -3.06 -9.80 -3.23
C VAL A 199 -3.89 -11.03 -3.59
N MET A 200 -5.03 -10.84 -4.27
CA MET A 200 -5.87 -11.95 -4.72
C MET A 200 -5.12 -12.87 -5.68
N VAL A 201 -4.45 -12.32 -6.70
CA VAL A 201 -3.66 -13.11 -7.66
C VAL A 201 -2.54 -13.86 -6.96
N PHE A 202 -1.86 -13.23 -5.98
CA PHE A 202 -0.85 -13.90 -5.16
C PHE A 202 -1.42 -15.10 -4.39
N LEU A 203 -2.58 -14.95 -3.74
CA LEU A 203 -3.24 -16.06 -3.04
C LEU A 203 -3.68 -17.18 -3.99
N VAL A 204 -4.15 -16.83 -5.20
CA VAL A 204 -4.49 -17.81 -6.25
C VAL A 204 -3.26 -18.61 -6.67
N TRP A 205 -2.09 -17.98 -6.81
CA TRP A 205 -0.82 -18.69 -7.05
C TRP A 205 -0.47 -19.62 -5.90
N ILE A 206 -0.66 -19.21 -4.64
CA ILE A 206 -0.46 -20.12 -3.49
C ILE A 206 -1.42 -21.30 -3.53
N LYS A 207 -2.68 -21.10 -3.94
CA LYS A 207 -3.67 -22.18 -4.08
C LYS A 207 -3.21 -23.27 -5.05
N LEU A 208 -2.37 -22.96 -6.04
CA LEU A 208 -1.80 -23.97 -6.93
C LEU A 208 -0.93 -25.00 -6.20
N PHE A 209 -0.30 -24.67 -5.08
CA PHE A 209 0.44 -25.65 -4.27
C PHE A 209 -0.44 -26.77 -3.72
N LYS A 210 -1.74 -26.50 -3.46
CA LYS A 210 -2.72 -27.51 -3.07
C LYS A 210 -2.81 -28.61 -4.14
N PHE A 211 -2.89 -28.21 -5.41
CA PHE A 211 -3.02 -29.14 -6.54
C PHE A 211 -1.69 -29.83 -6.91
N ILE A 212 -0.55 -29.17 -6.70
CA ILE A 212 0.77 -29.78 -6.95
C ILE A 212 1.09 -30.88 -5.92
N SER A 213 0.48 -30.80 -4.73
CA SER A 213 0.64 -31.82 -3.67
C SER A 213 0.03 -33.19 -4.01
N PHE A 214 -0.61 -33.36 -5.18
CA PHE A 214 -1.03 -34.67 -5.69
C PHE A 214 0.16 -35.61 -5.96
N ASN A 215 1.36 -35.08 -6.22
CA ASN A 215 2.56 -35.90 -6.32
C ASN A 215 3.05 -36.33 -4.92
N ARG A 216 3.33 -37.62 -4.72
CA ARG A 216 3.75 -38.21 -3.43
C ARG A 216 4.95 -37.49 -2.81
N THR A 217 5.94 -37.10 -3.61
CA THR A 217 7.14 -36.39 -3.13
C THR A 217 6.83 -34.98 -2.64
N MET A 218 5.96 -34.24 -3.34
CA MET A 218 5.55 -32.89 -2.96
C MET A 218 4.58 -32.89 -1.76
N SER A 219 3.74 -33.92 -1.64
CA SER A 219 2.89 -34.12 -0.46
C SER A 219 3.71 -34.33 0.81
N GLN A 220 4.80 -35.10 0.72
CA GLN A 220 5.73 -35.29 1.84
C GLN A 220 6.38 -33.98 2.27
N LEU A 221 6.87 -33.16 1.33
CA LEU A 221 7.42 -31.82 1.63
C LEU A 221 6.39 -30.88 2.27
N SER A 222 5.15 -30.87 1.78
CA SER A 222 4.08 -30.03 2.33
C SER A 222 3.69 -30.46 3.75
N THR A 223 3.62 -31.76 4.01
CA THR A 223 3.29 -32.30 5.35
C THR A 223 4.42 -32.10 6.36
N THR A 224 5.69 -32.22 5.96
CA THR A 224 6.83 -31.89 6.85
C THR A 224 6.85 -30.40 7.19
N MET A 225 6.64 -29.52 6.20
CA MET A 225 6.57 -28.07 6.42
C MET A 225 5.43 -27.70 7.37
N SER A 226 4.24 -28.28 7.19
CA SER A 226 3.08 -28.03 8.06
C SER A 226 3.29 -28.52 9.49
N ARG A 227 4.01 -29.63 9.70
CA ARG A 227 4.35 -30.14 11.04
C ARG A 227 5.37 -29.24 11.75
N CYS A 228 6.43 -28.83 11.05
CA CYS A 228 7.46 -27.95 11.61
C CYS A 228 6.94 -26.53 11.88
N ALA A 229 5.91 -26.08 11.17
CA ALA A 229 5.35 -24.73 11.34
C ALA A 229 4.87 -24.44 12.78
N LYS A 230 4.37 -25.45 13.51
CA LYS A 230 3.93 -25.27 14.89
C LYS A 230 5.09 -24.96 15.84
N ASP A 231 6.20 -25.66 15.67
CA ASP A 231 7.39 -25.48 16.50
C ASP A 231 8.12 -24.19 16.09
N LEU A 232 8.17 -23.88 14.79
CA LEU A 232 8.69 -22.62 14.26
C LEU A 232 7.90 -21.40 14.76
N PHE A 233 6.58 -21.53 14.94
CA PHE A 233 5.74 -20.44 15.44
C PHE A 233 6.14 -20.03 16.86
N GLY A 234 6.44 -21.00 17.74
CA GLY A 234 6.95 -20.72 19.09
C GLY A 234 8.28 -19.97 19.07
N PHE A 235 9.20 -20.39 18.20
CA PHE A 235 10.49 -19.71 18.01
C PHE A 235 10.33 -18.30 17.43
N THR A 236 9.41 -18.12 16.48
CA THR A 236 9.11 -16.83 15.85
C THR A 236 8.69 -15.79 16.87
N ILE A 237 7.93 -16.17 17.90
CA ILE A 237 7.55 -15.26 18.98
C ILE A 237 8.79 -14.78 19.76
N MET A 238 9.69 -15.70 20.12
CA MET A 238 10.93 -15.34 20.82
C MET A 238 11.81 -14.41 19.96
N PHE A 239 11.89 -14.69 18.66
CA PHE A 239 12.57 -13.83 17.70
C PHE A 239 11.99 -12.42 17.69
N PHE A 240 10.67 -12.26 17.55
CA PHE A 240 10.04 -10.94 17.52
C PHE A 240 10.22 -10.15 18.81
N ILE A 241 10.25 -10.80 19.98
CA ILE A 241 10.52 -10.10 21.26
C ILE A 241 11.91 -9.46 21.24
N ILE A 242 12.93 -10.23 20.84
CA ILE A 242 14.31 -9.72 20.76
C ILE A 242 14.42 -8.66 19.66
N PHE A 243 13.84 -8.94 18.49
CA PHE A 243 13.84 -8.04 17.33
C PHE A 243 13.24 -6.67 17.68
N LEU A 244 12.04 -6.66 18.29
CA LEU A 244 11.37 -5.43 18.72
C LEU A 244 12.11 -4.71 19.86
N ALA A 245 12.76 -5.45 20.77
CA ALA A 245 13.59 -4.85 21.80
C ALA A 245 14.78 -4.08 21.20
N TYR A 246 15.45 -4.66 20.19
CA TYR A 246 16.49 -3.96 19.44
C TYR A 246 15.91 -2.80 18.62
N ALA A 247 14.71 -2.92 18.05
CA ALA A 247 14.09 -1.85 17.27
C ALA A 247 13.80 -0.64 18.17
N GLN A 248 13.28 -0.90 19.37
CA GLN A 248 13.05 0.13 20.38
C GLN A 248 14.36 0.78 20.84
N LEU A 249 15.42 -0.02 21.06
CA LEU A 249 16.73 0.51 21.42
C LEU A 249 17.32 1.39 20.30
N ALA A 250 17.23 0.95 19.05
CA ALA A 250 17.69 1.71 17.90
C ALA A 250 16.93 3.04 17.74
N TYR A 251 15.60 3.01 17.88
CA TYR A 251 14.76 4.20 17.84
C TYR A 251 15.17 5.22 18.91
N LEU A 252 15.40 4.77 20.15
CA LEU A 252 15.77 5.65 21.27
C LEU A 252 17.19 6.21 21.16
N VAL A 253 18.14 5.46 20.57
CA VAL A 253 19.55 5.87 20.47
C VAL A 253 19.82 6.68 19.20
N PHE A 254 19.29 6.25 18.06
CA PHE A 254 19.63 6.79 16.73
C PHE A 254 18.51 7.62 16.10
N GLY A 255 17.26 7.54 16.59
CA GLY A 255 16.11 8.14 15.91
C GLY A 255 16.12 9.66 15.77
N THR A 256 16.97 10.38 16.52
CA THR A 256 17.15 11.83 16.36
C THR A 256 18.24 12.22 15.38
N GLN A 257 19.11 11.29 14.98
CA GLN A 257 20.31 11.58 14.19
C GLN A 257 20.39 10.84 12.86
N VAL A 258 19.73 9.68 12.74
CA VAL A 258 19.82 8.83 11.56
C VAL A 258 18.41 8.64 10.98
N ASP A 259 18.25 9.00 9.71
CA ASP A 259 16.96 8.97 9.01
C ASP A 259 16.36 7.55 8.93
N ASP A 260 17.21 6.53 8.73
CA ASP A 260 16.79 5.12 8.72
C ASP A 260 16.14 4.65 10.05
N PHE A 261 16.33 5.40 11.15
CA PHE A 261 15.74 5.12 12.46
C PHE A 261 14.74 6.20 12.90
N SER A 262 14.27 7.07 12.00
CA SER A 262 13.46 8.26 12.33
C SER A 262 12.09 7.91 12.92
N THR A 263 11.48 6.82 12.46
CA THR A 263 10.22 6.29 12.98
C THR A 263 10.38 4.86 13.45
N PHE A 264 9.56 4.43 14.42
CA PHE A 264 9.60 3.06 14.92
C PHE A 264 9.32 2.01 13.82
N GLN A 265 8.43 2.35 12.87
CA GLN A 265 8.14 1.47 11.73
C GLN A 265 9.34 1.35 10.78
N GLU A 266 10.03 2.45 10.48
CA GLU A 266 11.26 2.42 9.68
C GLU A 266 12.37 1.65 10.41
N CYS A 267 12.51 1.78 11.73
CA CYS A 267 13.48 1.00 12.51
C CYS A 267 13.34 -0.51 12.30
N ILE A 268 12.09 -1.01 12.27
CA ILE A 268 11.79 -2.43 12.00
C ILE A 268 12.26 -2.82 10.60
N PHE A 269 11.98 -2.00 9.58
CA PHE A 269 12.42 -2.27 8.21
C PHE A 269 13.94 -2.18 8.05
N THR A 270 14.57 -1.19 8.66
CA THR A 270 16.02 -1.03 8.69
C THR A 270 16.70 -2.23 9.32
N GLN A 271 16.14 -2.83 10.37
CA GLN A 271 16.67 -4.07 10.93
C GLN A 271 16.60 -5.26 9.98
N PHE A 272 15.52 -5.39 9.19
CA PHE A 272 15.49 -6.40 8.13
C PHE A 272 16.54 -6.12 7.05
N ARG A 273 16.78 -4.85 6.69
CA ARG A 273 17.86 -4.45 5.77
C ARG A 273 19.24 -4.82 6.33
N ILE A 274 19.47 -4.63 7.63
CA ILE A 274 20.69 -5.08 8.31
C ILE A 274 20.91 -6.58 8.15
N ILE A 275 19.87 -7.40 8.32
CA ILE A 275 19.96 -8.86 8.15
C ILE A 275 20.29 -9.24 6.69
N LEU A 276 19.77 -8.48 5.72
CA LEU A 276 20.06 -8.67 4.29
C LEU A 276 21.45 -8.15 3.88
N GLY A 277 22.13 -7.41 4.75
CA GLY A 277 23.46 -6.83 4.51
C GLY A 277 23.44 -5.45 3.85
N ASP A 278 22.28 -4.81 3.71
CA ASP A 278 22.14 -3.45 3.19
C ASP A 278 22.13 -2.44 4.35
N ILE A 279 23.29 -1.84 4.62
CA ILE A 279 23.49 -0.95 5.78
C ILE A 279 24.40 0.23 5.47
N ASN A 280 24.05 1.40 6.02
CA ASN A 280 24.96 2.53 6.13
C ASN A 280 25.57 2.61 7.54
N PHE A 281 26.54 1.74 7.82
CA PHE A 281 27.16 1.67 9.16
C PHE A 281 27.88 2.97 9.55
N ALA A 282 28.37 3.75 8.57
CA ALA A 282 29.07 4.99 8.83
C ALA A 282 28.20 6.02 9.59
N GLU A 283 26.92 6.14 9.22
CA GLU A 283 25.97 7.05 9.89
C GLU A 283 25.68 6.60 11.33
N ILE A 284 25.64 5.29 11.58
CA ILE A 284 25.40 4.72 12.92
C ILE A 284 26.59 4.99 13.84
N GLU A 285 27.82 4.84 13.33
CA GLU A 285 29.05 5.12 14.08
C GLU A 285 29.22 6.62 14.35
N GLU A 286 28.87 7.47 13.39
CA GLU A 286 28.92 8.92 13.54
C GLU A 286 27.91 9.42 14.59
N ALA A 287 26.68 8.90 14.57
CA ALA A 287 25.64 9.25 15.52
C ALA A 287 26.03 8.89 16.97
N ASN A 288 26.63 7.72 17.19
CA ASN A 288 27.18 7.35 18.48
C ASN A 288 28.36 6.39 18.38
N ARG A 289 29.57 6.91 18.58
CA ARG A 289 30.83 6.16 18.45
C ARG A 289 30.95 4.95 19.38
N VAL A 290 30.22 4.91 20.49
CA VAL A 290 30.28 3.79 21.45
C VAL A 290 29.07 2.87 21.30
N LEU A 291 27.86 3.43 21.36
CA LEU A 291 26.63 2.62 21.29
C LEU A 291 26.33 2.12 19.89
N GLY A 292 26.75 2.81 18.83
CA GLY A 292 26.58 2.42 17.43
C GLY A 292 27.21 1.07 17.12
N PRO A 293 28.55 0.95 17.22
CA PRO A 293 29.25 -0.31 16.99
C PRO A 293 28.79 -1.43 17.94
N LEU A 294 28.47 -1.12 19.20
CA LEU A 294 28.00 -2.08 20.19
C LEU A 294 26.60 -2.63 19.83
N TYR A 295 25.66 -1.76 19.47
CA TYR A 295 24.35 -2.14 18.98
C TYR A 295 24.48 -3.06 17.76
N PHE A 296 25.23 -2.61 16.75
CA PHE A 296 25.38 -3.35 15.51
C PHE A 296 26.00 -4.73 15.73
N THR A 297 27.12 -4.79 16.46
CA THR A 297 27.84 -6.04 16.71
C THR A 297 26.98 -7.02 17.51
N THR A 298 26.31 -6.55 18.56
CA THR A 298 25.43 -7.43 19.36
C THR A 298 24.21 -7.89 18.57
N PHE A 299 23.58 -6.99 17.79
CA PHE A 299 22.45 -7.34 16.93
C PHE A 299 22.84 -8.41 15.90
N VAL A 300 23.91 -8.19 15.13
CA VAL A 300 24.38 -9.14 14.11
C VAL A 300 24.75 -10.48 14.75
N PHE A 301 25.42 -10.47 15.90
CA PHE A 301 25.75 -11.68 16.63
C PHE A 301 24.48 -12.45 17.03
N PHE A 302 23.56 -11.83 17.76
CA PHE A 302 22.32 -12.49 18.19
C PHE A 302 21.47 -12.96 17.01
N MET A 303 21.34 -12.15 15.95
CA MET A 303 20.58 -12.51 14.76
C MET A 303 21.20 -13.70 14.03
N PHE A 304 22.53 -13.76 13.90
CA PHE A 304 23.20 -14.90 13.30
C PHE A 304 23.01 -16.18 14.13
N PHE A 305 23.09 -16.09 15.46
CA PHE A 305 22.81 -17.23 16.35
C PHE A 305 21.36 -17.71 16.23
N ILE A 306 20.40 -16.79 16.17
CA ILE A 306 18.99 -17.12 15.97
C ILE A 306 18.77 -17.79 14.61
N LEU A 307 19.36 -17.26 13.54
CA LEU A 307 19.28 -17.85 12.20
C LEU A 307 19.88 -19.27 12.17
N LEU A 308 21.04 -19.46 12.82
CA LEU A 308 21.63 -20.78 12.98
C LEU A 308 20.74 -21.74 13.77
N VAL A 309 20.10 -21.29 14.85
CA VAL A 309 19.15 -22.11 15.62
C VAL A 309 17.93 -22.45 14.77
N CYS A 310 17.40 -21.53 13.97
CA CYS A 310 16.35 -21.80 13.00
C CYS A 310 16.75 -22.90 12.00
N ILE A 311 17.93 -22.77 11.40
CA ILE A 311 18.46 -23.75 10.44
C ILE A 311 18.70 -25.10 11.12
N TYR A 312 19.22 -25.10 12.34
CA TYR A 312 19.46 -26.32 13.11
C TYR A 312 18.14 -27.03 13.45
N ILE A 313 17.11 -26.30 13.90
CA ILE A 313 15.76 -26.84 14.12
C ILE A 313 15.21 -27.40 12.81
N TYR A 314 15.36 -26.68 11.69
CA TYR A 314 14.91 -27.15 10.38
C TYR A 314 15.59 -28.47 9.97
N ILE A 315 16.91 -28.60 10.19
CA ILE A 315 17.69 -29.80 9.87
C ILE A 315 17.34 -30.97 10.80
N PHE A 316 17.09 -30.71 12.09
CA PHE A 316 16.85 -31.76 13.08
C PHE A 316 15.43 -32.34 13.06
N PHE A 317 14.48 -31.60 12.47
CA PHE A 317 13.09 -32.03 12.30
C PHE A 317 12.79 -32.63 10.90
N GLN A 318 13.81 -32.81 10.05
CA GLN A 318 13.74 -33.51 8.77
C GLN A 318 14.06 -35.00 8.92
#